data_AF-A0A068UF75-F1
#
_entry.id   AF-A0A068UF75-F1
#
_cell.length_a   1.000
_cell.length_b   1.000
_cell.length_c   1.000
_cell.angle_alpha   90.00
_cell.angle_beta   90.00
_cell.angle_gamma   90.00
#
_symmetry.space_group_name_H-M   'P 1'
#
loop_
_entity.id
_entity.type
_entity.pdbx_description
1 polymer ?
#
loop_
_entity_poly.entity_id
_entity_poly.type
_entity_poly.pdbx_seq_one_letter_code
_entity_poly.pdbx_strand_id
1 'polypeptide(L)'
;MEDMWIHPNVNKEWMKSGEKKGKVRFSHDTEKRPYLSRVELRAVSEIILSKHISARRVEPTILCAIAEIVSMRFVNGVGQCTGLMGID
;
A
#
# COMPACT_ATOMS: atom_id res chain seq x y z
N MET A 1 9.06 10.08 -1.46
CA MET A 1 8.79 9.30 -0.22
C MET A 1 8.26 10.17 0.93
N GLU A 2 8.36 11.49 0.77
CA GLU A 2 7.99 12.50 1.74
C GLU A 2 6.49 12.50 2.03
N ASP A 3 5.66 12.41 0.99
CA ASP A 3 4.19 12.32 1.15
C ASP A 3 3.79 11.07 1.94
N MET A 4 4.44 9.93 1.67
CA MET A 4 4.23 8.69 2.42
C MET A 4 4.73 8.82 3.86
N TRP A 5 5.83 9.54 4.11
CA TRP A 5 6.34 9.79 5.46
C TRP A 5 5.39 10.66 6.29
N ILE A 6 4.66 11.58 5.64
CA ILE A 6 3.67 12.44 6.29
C ILE A 6 2.35 11.68 6.50
N HIS A 7 2.07 10.67 5.69
CA HIS A 7 0.85 9.87 5.79
C HIS A 7 0.81 9.10 7.13
N PRO A 8 -0.23 9.29 7.98
CA PRO A 8 -0.20 8.88 9.38
C PRO A 8 -0.07 7.38 9.58
N ASN A 9 -0.76 6.57 8.76
CA ASN A 9 -0.72 5.12 8.89
C ASN A 9 0.65 4.56 8.46
N VAL A 10 1.26 5.15 7.44
CA VAL A 10 2.58 4.73 6.94
C VAL A 10 3.66 5.18 7.90
N ASN A 11 3.61 6.43 8.37
CA ASN A 11 4.53 6.94 9.38
C ASN A 11 4.55 6.06 10.62
N LYS A 12 3.37 5.69 11.13
CA LYS A 12 3.22 4.81 12.30
C LYS A 12 3.88 3.45 12.07
N GLU A 13 3.67 2.84 10.90
CA GLU A 13 4.26 1.54 10.54
C GLU A 13 5.78 1.63 10.41
N TRP A 14 6.28 2.65 9.71
CA TRP A 14 7.71 2.88 9.53
C TRP A 14 8.44 3.20 10.83
N MET A 15 7.85 4.02 11.69
CA MET A 15 8.39 4.31 13.02
C MET A 15 8.45 3.06 13.89
N LYS A 16 7.43 2.19 13.82
CA LYS A 16 7.41 0.91 14.54
C LYS A 16 8.52 -0.04 14.05
N SER A 17 8.84 0.01 12.75
CA SER A 17 9.89 -0.78 12.14
C SER A 17 11.29 -0.16 12.27
N GLY A 18 11.43 0.99 12.93
CA GLY A 18 12.71 1.67 13.13
C GLY A 18 13.28 2.32 11.86
N GLU A 19 12.44 2.54 10.85
CA GLU A 19 12.82 3.24 9.62
C GLU A 19 13.05 4.74 9.89
N LYS A 20 13.84 5.40 9.04
CA LYS A 20 14.19 6.82 9.20
C LYS A 20 13.75 7.61 7.98
N LYS A 21 13.43 8.89 8.17
CA LYS A 21 13.05 9.77 7.05
C LYS A 21 14.19 9.79 6.00
N GLY A 22 13.83 9.51 4.74
CA GLY A 22 14.80 9.39 3.64
C GLY A 22 15.58 8.08 3.58
N LYS A 23 15.42 7.18 4.56
CA LYS A 23 16.01 5.84 4.61
C LYS A 23 14.95 4.84 5.06
N VAL A 24 14.07 4.50 4.13
CA VAL A 24 13.00 3.52 4.30
C VAL A 24 13.28 2.32 3.42
N ARG A 25 13.17 1.12 3.99
CA ARG A 25 13.28 -0.15 3.26
C ARG A 25 11.90 -0.73 3.02
N PHE A 26 11.65 -1.21 1.80
CA PHE A 26 10.44 -1.95 1.50
C PHE A 26 10.50 -3.39 2.03
N SER A 27 9.31 -3.95 2.25
CA SER A 27 9.15 -5.36 2.57
C SER A 27 9.60 -6.22 1.39
N HIS A 28 10.06 -7.44 1.66
CA HIS A 28 10.50 -8.37 0.62
C HIS A 28 9.69 -9.64 0.65
N ASP A 29 9.35 -10.19 -0.52
CA ASP A 29 8.66 -11.46 -0.64
C ASP A 29 9.62 -12.64 -0.44
N THR A 30 9.11 -13.87 -0.58
CA THR A 30 9.91 -15.11 -0.44
C THR A 30 11.03 -15.21 -1.48
N GLU A 31 10.91 -14.50 -2.61
CA GLU A 31 11.89 -14.41 -3.69
C GLU A 31 12.84 -13.21 -3.54
N LYS A 32 12.77 -12.50 -2.39
CA LYS A 32 13.53 -11.27 -2.12
C LYS A 32 13.23 -10.12 -3.09
N ARG A 33 12.02 -10.05 -3.63
CA ARG A 33 11.56 -8.89 -4.41
C ARG A 33 10.91 -7.86 -3.48
N PRO A 34 11.25 -6.56 -3.61
CA PRO A 34 10.63 -5.53 -2.80
C PRO A 34 9.16 -5.34 -3.17
N TYR A 35 8.30 -5.13 -2.19
CA TYR A 35 6.89 -4.83 -2.39
C TYR A 35 6.37 -3.84 -1.33
N LEU A 36 5.26 -3.17 -1.66
CA LEU A 36 4.56 -2.26 -0.75
C LEU A 36 3.61 -3.04 0.17
N SER A 37 3.66 -2.84 1.48
CA SER A 37 2.66 -3.35 2.40
C SER A 37 1.24 -2.85 2.03
N ARG A 38 0.19 -3.45 2.58
CA ARG A 38 -1.19 -2.99 2.30
C ARG A 38 -1.40 -1.53 2.72
N VAL A 39 -0.76 -1.14 3.83
CA VAL A 39 -0.83 0.24 4.35
C VAL A 39 -0.07 1.20 3.44
N GLU A 40 1.09 0.79 2.94
CA GLU A 40 1.88 1.57 1.98
C GLU A 40 1.16 1.73 0.65
N LEU A 41 0.59 0.64 0.10
CA LEU A 41 -0.18 0.68 -1.16
C LEU A 41 -1.39 1.60 -1.05
N ARG A 42 -2.12 1.53 0.07
CA ARG A 42 -3.25 2.43 0.33
C ARG A 42 -2.81 3.89 0.34
N ALA A 43 -1.73 4.22 1.06
CA ALA A 43 -1.22 5.59 1.07
C ALA A 43 -0.80 6.07 -0.32
N VAL A 44 -0.12 5.23 -1.10
CA VAL A 44 0.25 5.55 -2.49
C VAL A 44 -1.01 5.83 -3.33
N SER A 45 -2.06 5.02 -3.18
CA SER A 45 -3.32 5.24 -3.91
C SER A 45 -3.98 6.57 -3.52
N GLU A 46 -4.03 6.93 -2.24
CA GLU A 46 -4.59 8.20 -1.75
C GLU A 46 -3.76 9.40 -2.25
N ILE A 47 -2.44 9.30 -2.27
CA ILE A 47 -1.53 10.33 -2.79
C ILE A 47 -1.73 10.52 -4.30
N ILE A 48 -1.80 9.44 -5.08
CA ILE A 48 -2.00 9.53 -6.53
C ILE A 48 -3.36 10.18 -6.84
N LEU A 49 -4.42 9.74 -6.18
CA LEU A 49 -5.76 10.28 -6.39
C LEU A 49 -5.85 11.76 -6.04
N SER A 50 -5.29 12.15 -4.90
CA SER A 50 -5.29 13.57 -4.47
C SER A 50 -4.47 14.48 -5.40
N LYS A 51 -3.32 14.01 -5.89
CA LYS A 51 -2.41 14.83 -6.72
C LYS A 51 -2.78 14.88 -8.20
N HIS A 52 -3.35 13.80 -8.75
CA HIS A 52 -3.47 13.64 -10.20
C HIS A 52 -4.89 13.39 -10.71
N ILE A 53 -5.81 12.93 -9.85
CA ILE A 53 -7.17 12.52 -10.25
C ILE A 53 -8.20 13.25 -9.39
N SER A 54 -8.20 14.57 -9.49
CA SER A 54 -9.09 15.44 -8.71
C SER A 54 -10.52 15.53 -9.27
N ALA A 55 -10.72 15.17 -10.55
CA ALA A 55 -11.97 15.40 -11.28
C ALA A 55 -13.06 14.32 -11.05
N ARG A 56 -12.70 13.15 -10.52
CA ARG A 56 -13.63 12.03 -10.32
C ARG A 56 -13.40 11.42 -8.95
N ARG A 57 -14.46 11.22 -8.16
CA ARG A 57 -14.38 10.50 -6.88
C ARG A 57 -14.12 9.02 -7.16
N VAL A 58 -12.85 8.67 -7.26
CA VAL A 58 -12.39 7.28 -7.26
C VAL A 58 -12.02 6.94 -5.83
N GLU A 59 -12.54 5.82 -5.33
CA GLU A 59 -12.18 5.35 -3.99
C GLU A 59 -10.78 4.72 -4.02
N PRO A 60 -9.88 5.06 -3.09
CA PRO A 60 -8.53 4.48 -3.01
C PRO A 60 -8.53 2.95 -2.98
N THR A 61 -9.55 2.36 -2.35
CA THR A 61 -9.76 0.90 -2.27
C THR A 61 -9.84 0.24 -3.65
N ILE A 62 -10.48 0.89 -4.63
CA ILE A 62 -10.60 0.37 -6.00
C ILE A 62 -9.23 0.31 -6.66
N LEU A 63 -8.41 1.36 -6.52
CA LEU A 63 -7.08 1.40 -7.09
C LEU A 63 -6.15 0.37 -6.44
N CYS A 64 -6.28 0.17 -5.12
CA CYS A 64 -5.59 -0.91 -4.42
C CYS A 64 -6.01 -2.28 -4.97
N ALA A 65 -7.31 -2.56 -5.09
CA ALA A 65 -7.80 -3.83 -5.61
C ALA A 65 -7.29 -4.13 -7.03
N ILE A 66 -7.29 -3.14 -7.91
CA ILE A 66 -6.71 -3.27 -9.27
C ILE A 66 -5.22 -3.61 -9.19
N ALA A 67 -4.46 -2.89 -8.36
CA ALA A 67 -3.02 -3.14 -8.21
C ALA A 67 -2.72 -4.55 -7.68
N GLU A 68 -3.50 -5.03 -6.71
CA GLU A 68 -3.37 -6.40 -6.18
C GLU A 68 -3.67 -7.46 -7.26
N ILE A 69 -4.77 -7.30 -8.01
CA ILE A 69 -5.15 -8.21 -9.11
C ILE A 69 -4.06 -8.29 -10.17
N VAL A 70 -3.61 -7.12 -10.67
CA VAL A 70 -2.61 -7.05 -11.74
C VAL A 70 -1.26 -7.60 -11.26
N SER A 71 -0.91 -7.38 -9.99
CA SER A 71 0.33 -7.87 -9.40
C SER A 71 0.27 -9.34 -8.98
N MET A 72 -0.87 -10.02 -9.17
CA MET A 72 -1.16 -11.37 -8.66
C MET A 72 -0.92 -11.51 -7.15
N ARG A 73 -0.92 -10.38 -6.44
CA ARG A 73 -0.57 -10.30 -5.04
C ARG A 73 -1.86 -10.32 -4.25
N PHE A 74 -1.99 -11.27 -3.33
CA PHE A 74 -3.20 -11.45 -2.52
C PHE A 74 -4.49 -11.69 -3.30
N VAL A 75 -4.41 -12.12 -4.57
CA VAL A 75 -5.58 -12.52 -5.37
C VAL A 75 -6.33 -13.69 -4.72
N ASN A 76 -5.57 -14.57 -4.05
CA ASN A 76 -6.11 -15.69 -3.29
C ASN A 76 -6.33 -15.35 -1.79
N GLY A 77 -6.26 -14.08 -1.40
CA GLY A 77 -6.34 -13.62 -0.02
C GLY A 77 -5.01 -13.51 0.71
N VAL A 78 -5.07 -13.09 1.99
CA VAL A 78 -3.91 -12.96 2.89
C VAL A 78 -4.17 -13.80 4.14
N GLY A 79 -3.36 -14.83 4.36
CA GLY A 79 -3.50 -15.67 5.56
C GLY A 79 -4.88 -16.31 5.66
N GLN A 80 -5.62 -16.03 6.73
CA GLN A 80 -6.96 -16.58 6.97
C GLN A 80 -8.10 -15.82 6.28
N CYS A 81 -7.84 -14.64 5.69
CA CYS A 81 -8.85 -13.85 5.01
C CYS A 81 -8.88 -14.21 3.52
N THR A 82 -9.89 -14.96 3.10
CA THR A 82 -10.17 -15.30 1.70
C THR A 82 -10.93 -14.15 1.04
N GLY A 83 -10.28 -13.35 0.21
CA GLY A 83 -10.92 -12.22 -0.50
C GLY A 83 -9.91 -11.18 -0.99
N LEU A 84 -10.32 -10.36 -1.96
CA LEU A 84 -9.51 -9.25 -2.45
C LEU A 84 -9.21 -8.27 -1.31
N MET A 85 -7.93 -7.97 -1.10
CA MET A 85 -7.43 -7.17 0.02
C MET A 85 -7.69 -7.74 1.44
N GLY A 86 -8.19 -8.97 1.56
CA GLY A 86 -8.67 -9.52 2.83
C GLY A 86 -9.90 -8.77 3.36
N ILE A 87 -10.71 -8.22 2.45
CA ILE A 87 -12.03 -7.66 2.74
C ILE A 87 -13.01 -8.81 2.49
N ASP A 88 -13.65 -9.26 3.56
CA ASP A 88 -14.84 -10.13 3.55
C ASP A 88 -16.07 -9.23 3.75
#